data_AF-A0A2T0W3V7-F1
#
_entry.id   AF-A0A2T0W3V7-F1
#
_cell.length_a   1.000
_cell.length_b   1.000
_cell.length_c   1.000
_cell.angle_alpha   90.00
_cell.angle_beta   90.00
_cell.angle_gamma   90.00
#
_symmetry.space_group_name_H-M   'P 1'
#
loop_
_entity.id
_entity.type
_entity.pdbx_description
1 polymer ?
#
loop_
_entity_poly.entity_id
_entity_poly.type
_entity_poly.pdbx_seq_one_letter_code
_entity_poly.pdbx_strand_id
1 'polypeptide(L)'
;MTNEEIIYNAPTEVKDIEVINTYDLEEQASKLLPIGGFGYIAGGAGDEYTLKQNIDAFNQKRILPRVLADVEHPETTTEVLGHELPSPI
;
A
#
# COMPACT_ATOMS: atom_id res chain seq x y z
N MET A 1 -11.65 -16.13 36.78
CA MET A 1 -10.92 -15.86 35.52
C MET A 1 -10.81 -14.36 35.42
N THR A 2 -9.60 -13.83 35.60
CA THR A 2 -9.33 -12.39 35.55
C THR A 2 -9.45 -11.92 34.11
N ASN A 3 -10.33 -10.95 33.85
CA ASN A 3 -10.34 -10.23 32.58
C ASN A 3 -9.07 -9.37 32.55
N GLU A 4 -8.01 -9.87 31.92
CA GLU A 4 -6.87 -9.02 31.57
C GLU A 4 -7.31 -8.14 30.40
N GLU A 5 -7.31 -6.82 30.64
CA GLU A 5 -7.66 -5.82 29.64
C GLU A 5 -6.49 -5.74 28.64
N ILE A 6 -6.71 -6.20 27.40
CA ILE A 6 -5.68 -6.15 26.35
C ILE A 6 -5.57 -4.70 25.87
N ILE A 7 -4.49 -4.02 26.27
CA ILE A 7 -4.21 -2.64 25.85
C ILE A 7 -3.44 -2.66 24.52
N TYR A 8 -4.02 -2.05 23.48
CA TYR A 8 -3.40 -1.91 22.16
C TYR A 8 -2.94 -0.46 21.93
N ASN A 9 -1.62 -0.25 21.89
CA ASN A 9 -1.03 1.09 21.72
C ASN A 9 -0.82 1.41 20.24
N ALA A 10 -1.87 1.91 19.58
CA ALA A 10 -1.77 2.39 18.20
C ALA A 10 -1.02 3.74 18.13
N PRO A 11 -0.31 4.04 17.01
CA PRO A 11 0.19 5.38 16.73
C PRO A 11 -0.95 6.40 16.67
N THR A 12 -0.74 7.58 17.26
CA THR A 12 -1.74 8.68 17.29
C THR A 12 -1.23 9.97 16.65
N GLU A 13 0.03 10.01 16.24
CA GLU A 13 0.64 11.17 15.62
C GLU A 13 0.05 11.42 14.22
N VAL A 14 -0.37 12.65 13.95
CA VAL A 14 -0.87 13.09 12.65
C VAL A 14 0.15 14.05 12.05
N LYS A 15 0.76 13.67 10.94
CA LYS A 15 1.71 14.47 10.18
C LYS A 15 1.74 14.03 8.73
N ASP A 16 2.21 14.94 7.88
CA ASP A 16 2.61 14.58 6.53
C ASP A 16 3.85 13.69 6.58
N ILE A 17 3.95 12.77 5.63
CA ILE A 17 5.10 11.88 5.47
C ILE A 17 5.70 12.05 4.09
N GLU A 18 7.02 11.92 4.03
CA GLU A 18 7.73 11.87 2.76
C GLU A 18 7.65 10.44 2.21
N VAL A 19 7.09 10.30 1.01
CA VAL A 19 6.92 8.99 0.35
C VAL A 19 7.81 8.93 -0.89
N ILE A 20 8.90 8.18 -0.81
CA ILE A 20 9.79 7.92 -1.95
C ILE A 20 9.27 6.72 -2.75
N ASN A 21 8.90 5.65 -2.05
CA ASN A 21 8.20 4.49 -2.59
C ASN A 21 7.35 3.87 -1.47
N THR A 22 6.40 3.01 -1.84
CA THR A 22 5.48 2.39 -0.87
C THR A 22 6.09 1.22 -0.12
N TYR A 23 7.17 0.59 -0.62
CA TYR A 23 7.82 -0.54 0.05
C TYR A 23 8.51 -0.10 1.34
N ASP A 24 9.18 1.05 1.33
CA ASP A 24 9.87 1.59 2.51
C ASP A 24 8.91 1.93 3.66
N LEU A 25 7.61 2.11 3.37
CA LEU A 25 6.59 2.40 4.37
C LEU A 25 6.35 1.21 5.31
N GLU A 26 6.56 -0.02 4.86
CA GLU A 26 6.40 -1.22 5.69
C GLU A 26 7.42 -1.23 6.83
N GLU A 27 8.70 -0.99 6.53
CA GLU A 27 9.75 -0.91 7.54
C GLU A 27 9.51 0.29 8.49
N GLN A 28 9.09 1.43 7.95
CA GLN A 28 8.76 2.61 8.77
C GLN A 28 7.59 2.33 9.71
N ALA A 29 6.54 1.66 9.24
CA ALA A 29 5.39 1.30 10.07
C ALA A 29 5.73 0.26 11.15
N SER A 30 6.63 -0.68 10.86
CA SER A 30 7.09 -1.70 11.81
C SER A 30 7.71 -1.10 13.09
N LYS A 31 8.28 0.10 12.99
CA LYS A 31 8.90 0.84 14.11
C LYS A 31 7.88 1.54 15.01
N LEU A 32 6.63 1.68 14.53
CA LEU A 32 5.57 2.43 15.20
C LEU A 32 4.45 1.51 15.72
N LEU A 33 4.15 0.44 14.99
CA LEU A 33 3.05 -0.47 15.31
C LEU A 33 3.45 -1.55 16.33
N PRO A 34 2.56 -1.92 17.26
CA PRO A 34 2.76 -3.11 18.08
C PRO A 34 2.95 -4.36 17.20
N ILE A 35 3.90 -5.23 17.56
CA ILE A 35 4.34 -6.38 16.75
C ILE A 35 3.17 -7.24 16.26
N GLY A 36 2.19 -7.53 17.12
CA GLY A 36 1.01 -8.33 16.75
C GLY A 36 0.13 -7.65 15.69
N GLY A 37 -0.08 -6.35 15.81
CA GLY A 37 -0.87 -5.57 14.84
C GLY A 37 -0.13 -5.39 13.52
N PHE A 38 1.18 -5.13 13.59
CA PHE A 38 2.04 -5.07 12.41
C PHE A 38 2.03 -6.40 11.64
N GLY A 39 2.28 -7.52 12.32
CA GLY A 39 2.30 -8.84 11.68
C GLY A 39 0.95 -9.24 11.08
N TYR A 40 -0.16 -8.79 11.66
CA TYR A 40 -1.50 -8.99 11.09
C TYR A 40 -1.71 -8.21 9.78
N ILE A 41 -1.15 -7.00 9.67
CA ILE A 41 -1.30 -6.14 8.49
C ILE A 41 -0.34 -6.55 7.38
N ALA A 42 0.93 -6.78 7.71
CA ALA A 42 2.00 -7.08 6.76
C ALA A 42 1.94 -8.54 6.26
N GLY A 43 1.45 -9.46 7.10
CA GLY A 43 1.58 -10.89 6.87
C GLY A 43 0.73 -11.46 5.73
N GLY A 44 1.31 -12.40 4.99
CA GLY A 44 0.62 -13.26 4.03
C GLY A 44 0.24 -14.63 4.60
N ALA A 45 -0.47 -15.44 3.82
CA ALA A 45 -0.76 -16.82 4.20
C ALA A 45 0.46 -17.73 4.05
N GLY A 46 0.66 -18.64 5.01
CA GLY A 46 1.72 -19.65 4.95
C GLY A 46 3.12 -19.04 5.02
N ASP A 47 3.97 -19.40 4.06
CA ASP A 47 5.32 -18.87 3.87
C ASP A 47 5.34 -17.61 2.98
N GLU A 48 4.18 -16.99 2.76
CA GLU A 48 4.01 -15.76 1.99
C GLU A 48 4.38 -15.89 0.50
N TYR A 49 4.44 -17.12 -0.02
CA TYR A 49 4.77 -17.37 -1.42
C TYR A 49 3.89 -16.56 -2.38
N THR A 50 2.57 -16.60 -2.19
CA THR A 50 1.63 -15.85 -3.05
C THR A 50 1.76 -14.34 -2.89
N LEU A 51 2.05 -13.85 -1.67
CA LEU A 51 2.29 -12.42 -1.43
C LEU A 51 3.48 -11.93 -2.27
N LYS A 52 4.59 -12.68 -2.25
CA LYS A 52 5.74 -12.41 -3.12
C LYS A 52 5.39 -12.49 -4.60
N GLN A 53 4.62 -13.51 -5.01
CA GLN A 53 4.20 -13.65 -6.41
C GLN A 53 3.36 -12.47 -6.92
N ASN A 54 2.54 -11.85 -6.07
CA ASN A 54 1.76 -10.67 -6.46
C ASN A 54 2.66 -9.50 -6.89
N ILE A 55 3.78 -9.28 -6.19
CA ILE A 55 4.76 -8.25 -6.55
C ILE A 55 5.52 -8.67 -7.82
N ASP A 56 6.00 -9.90 -7.87
CA ASP A 56 6.75 -10.43 -9.02
C ASP A 56 5.92 -10.42 -10.31
N ALA A 57 4.59 -10.54 -10.23
CA ALA A 57 3.68 -10.54 -11.38
C ALA A 57 3.78 -9.25 -12.21
N PHE A 58 4.04 -8.10 -11.59
CA PHE A 58 4.20 -6.83 -12.32
C PHE A 58 5.39 -6.85 -13.28
N ASN A 59 6.41 -7.70 -13.05
CA ASN A 59 7.56 -7.83 -13.96
C ASN A 59 7.26 -8.65 -15.23
N GLN A 60 6.13 -9.37 -15.27
CA GLN A 60 5.75 -10.22 -16.39
C GLN A 60 5.23 -9.40 -17.59
N LYS A 61 4.75 -8.18 -17.36
CA LYS A 61 4.27 -7.24 -18.39
C LYS A 61 4.96 -5.91 -18.22
N ARG A 62 5.59 -5.41 -19.28
CA ARG A 62 6.35 -4.16 -19.25
C ARG A 62 5.60 -3.04 -19.95
N ILE A 63 5.73 -1.84 -19.43
CA ILE A 63 5.26 -0.62 -20.07
C ILE A 63 6.24 -0.28 -21.20
N LEU A 64 5.72 -0.07 -22.42
CA LEU A 64 6.51 0.37 -23.56
C LEU A 64 6.57 1.90 -23.58
N PRO A 65 7.76 2.52 -23.50
CA PRO A 65 7.88 3.97 -23.69
C PRO A 65 7.39 4.39 -25.08
N ARG A 66 6.54 5.41 -25.15
CA ARG A 66 6.02 5.99 -26.41
C ARG A 66 6.57 7.41 -26.53
N VAL A 67 7.36 7.66 -27.58
CA VAL A 67 7.97 8.97 -27.85
C VAL A 67 7.20 9.70 -28.95
N LEU A 68 7.26 11.03 -28.94
CA LEU A 68 6.55 11.90 -29.90
C LEU A 68 5.03 11.64 -29.92
N ALA A 69 4.44 11.39 -28.75
CA ALA A 69 3.05 10.97 -28.61
C ALA A 69 2.02 12.12 -28.66
N ASP A 70 2.46 13.37 -28.73
CA ASP A 70 1.60 14.56 -28.67
C ASP A 70 0.66 14.56 -27.45
N VAL A 71 1.22 14.20 -26.28
CA VAL A 71 0.49 14.17 -25.00
C VAL A 71 1.15 15.15 -24.04
N GLU A 72 0.35 16.04 -23.50
CA GLU A 72 0.69 16.99 -22.43
C GLU A 72 -0.40 16.94 -21.35
N HIS A 73 -0.05 17.18 -20.09
CA HIS A 73 -0.97 17.15 -18.93
C HIS A 73 -1.88 15.91 -18.83
N PRO A 74 -1.33 14.71 -18.54
CA PRO A 74 -2.15 13.51 -18.37
C PRO A 74 -3.23 13.69 -17.29
N GLU A 75 -4.47 13.38 -17.64
CA GLU A 75 -5.61 13.44 -16.73
C GLU A 75 -5.88 12.05 -16.13
N THR A 76 -6.15 12.01 -14.82
CA THR A 76 -6.43 10.78 -14.08
C THR A 76 -7.91 10.64 -13.69
N THR A 77 -8.75 11.62 -14.02
CA THR A 77 -10.17 11.55 -13.68
C THR A 77 -10.84 10.39 -14.44
N THR A 78 -11.82 9.74 -13.82
CA THR A 78 -12.56 8.63 -14.43
C THR A 78 -13.94 8.49 -13.79
N GLU A 79 -14.81 7.70 -14.42
CA GLU A 79 -16.10 7.32 -13.85
C GLU A 79 -16.17 5.80 -13.59
N VAL A 80 -16.68 5.39 -12.43
CA VAL A 80 -16.95 3.99 -12.10
C VAL A 80 -18.35 3.86 -11.51
N LEU A 81 -19.22 3.06 -12.14
CA LEU A 81 -20.59 2.80 -11.68
C LEU A 81 -21.43 4.08 -11.43
N GLY A 82 -21.23 5.15 -12.22
CA GLY A 82 -21.93 6.43 -12.04
C GLY A 82 -21.23 7.42 -11.10
N HIS A 83 -20.03 7.09 -10.59
CA HIS A 83 -19.27 7.94 -9.69
C HIS A 83 -18.05 8.54 -10.39
N GLU A 84 -17.98 9.88 -10.41
CA GLU A 84 -16.79 10.61 -10.83
C GLU A 84 -15.69 10.52 -9.76
N LEU A 85 -14.48 10.14 -10.18
CA LEU A 85 -13.31 9.97 -9.33
C LEU A 85 -12.14 10.82 -9.85
N PRO A 86 -11.30 11.39 -8.96
CA PRO A 86 -10.13 12.17 -9.37
C PRO A 86 -8.97 11.30 -9.91
N SER A 87 -8.98 10.00 -9.65
CA SER A 87 -7.92 9.03 -10.01
C SER A 87 -8.52 7.63 -10.21
N PRO A 88 -7.93 6.74 -11.02
CA PRO A 88 -8.45 5.39 -11.27
C PRO A 88 -7.98 4.36 -10.22
N ILE A 89 -7.86 4.78 -8.96
CA ILE A 89 -7.43 3.95 -7.81
C ILE A 89 -8.47 4.10 -6.71
#